data_AF-A0A5E3WYQ2-F1
#
_entry.id   AF-A0A5E3WYQ2-F1
#
_cell.length_a   1.000
_cell.length_b   1.000
_cell.length_c   1.000
_cell.angle_alpha   90.00
_cell.angle_beta   90.00
_cell.angle_gamma   90.00
#
_symmetry.space_group_name_H-M   'P 1'
#
loop_
_entity.id
_entity.type
_entity.pdbx_description
1 polymer ?
#
loop_
_entity_poly.entity_id
_entity_poly.type
_entity_poly.pdbx_seq_one_letter_code
_entity_poly.pdbx_strand_id
1 'polypeptide(L)'
;MTRNNPEINWTLGVIDFSHCPDLCEMLHDDEDDPLADEGLELGDQLFAFDIESYARFDMDYRNTLHTRAFQTHTSKIAEQKASQEKEKKTFQERVPSAYHDFKDIFNKEEFDQLPPCTPYDHALELTKDFKPIHMKNYPMAPAEQEALDRFLEENLRSGRI
;
A
#
# COMPACT_ATOMS: atom_id res chain seq x y z
N MET A 1 27.43 -5.97 -11.18
CA MET A 1 26.41 -5.30 -10.33
C MET A 1 27.07 -4.17 -9.58
N THR A 2 27.23 -3.02 -10.23
CA THR A 2 27.66 -1.78 -9.60
C THR A 2 26.45 -1.19 -8.88
N ARG A 3 26.49 -1.13 -7.55
CA ARG A 3 25.41 -0.57 -6.73
C ARG A 3 25.43 0.96 -6.88
N ASN A 4 24.33 1.53 -7.38
CA ASN A 4 24.06 2.98 -7.32
C ASN A 4 23.79 3.35 -5.85
N ASN A 5 24.84 3.60 -5.09
CA ASN A 5 24.71 4.00 -3.70
C ASN A 5 24.71 5.54 -3.63
N PRO A 6 23.63 6.19 -3.19
CA PRO A 6 23.61 7.64 -3.03
C PRO A 6 24.52 8.08 -1.88
N GLU A 7 24.95 9.33 -1.96
CA GLU A 7 25.64 10.03 -0.88
C GLU A 7 24.59 10.63 0.06
N ILE A 8 24.63 10.25 1.34
CA ILE A 8 23.63 10.70 2.32
C ILE A 8 24.30 11.62 3.33
N ASN A 9 23.86 12.88 3.37
CA ASN A 9 24.20 13.82 4.44
C ASN A 9 23.10 13.82 5.50
N TRP A 10 23.31 13.03 6.55
CA TRP A 10 22.36 12.87 7.66
C TRP A 10 22.16 14.12 8.51
N THR A 11 23.09 15.08 8.48
CA THR A 11 22.99 16.32 9.27
C THR A 11 22.12 17.37 8.58
N LEU A 12 22.16 17.42 7.25
CA LEU A 12 21.36 18.34 6.44
C LEU A 12 20.08 17.69 5.89
N GLY A 13 19.93 16.37 6.01
CA GLY A 13 18.80 15.63 5.44
C GLY A 13 18.81 15.61 3.91
N VAL A 14 19.99 15.71 3.30
CA VAL A 14 20.15 15.77 1.83
C VAL A 14 20.69 14.44 1.33
N ILE A 15 20.09 13.94 0.26
CA ILE A 15 20.49 12.72 -0.45
C ILE A 15 20.89 13.14 -1.86
N ASP A 16 22.11 12.80 -2.27
CA ASP A 16 22.64 13.12 -3.60
C ASP A 16 22.92 11.82 -4.38
N PHE A 17 22.47 11.78 -5.63
CA PHE A 17 22.64 10.65 -6.54
C PHE A 17 23.70 10.99 -7.59
N SER A 18 24.91 11.24 -7.11
CA SER A 18 26.07 11.67 -7.90
C SER A 18 26.66 10.57 -8.80
N HIS A 19 26.28 9.30 -8.59
CA HIS A 19 26.84 8.14 -9.28
C HIS A 19 25.77 7.43 -10.14
N CYS A 20 25.61 7.88 -11.39
CA CYS A 20 24.77 7.27 -12.42
C CYS A 20 25.73 6.73 -13.51
N PRO A 21 25.94 5.40 -13.61
CA PRO A 21 26.81 4.81 -14.62
C PRO A 21 26.24 4.99 -16.03
N ASP A 22 27.05 4.88 -17.08
CA ASP A 22 26.66 5.15 -18.49
C ASP A 22 25.44 4.33 -19.01
N LEU A 23 25.01 3.29 -18.28
CA LEU A 23 23.79 2.49 -18.54
C LEU A 23 22.50 3.11 -17.95
N CYS A 24 22.59 4.33 -17.42
CA CYS A 24 21.49 5.09 -16.81
C CYS A 24 20.69 5.87 -17.87
N GLU A 25 20.97 5.67 -19.16
CA GLU A 25 20.01 5.95 -20.23
C GLU A 25 18.79 5.06 -20.01
N MET A 26 17.68 5.67 -19.58
CA MET A 26 16.37 5.04 -19.70
C MET A 26 16.03 4.94 -21.19
N LEU A 27 16.58 3.94 -21.88
CA LEU A 27 15.97 3.42 -23.09
C LEU A 27 14.75 2.61 -22.64
N HIS A 28 13.65 3.31 -22.40
CA HIS A 28 12.36 2.70 -22.68
C HIS A 28 12.28 2.61 -24.19
N ASP A 29 12.70 1.48 -24.76
CA ASP A 29 12.27 1.13 -26.10
C ASP A 29 10.77 0.87 -26.00
N ASP A 30 9.96 1.87 -26.37
CA ASP A 30 8.49 1.83 -26.40
C ASP A 30 7.94 0.82 -27.43
N GLU A 31 8.82 0.11 -28.14
CA GLU A 31 8.44 -0.73 -29.28
C GLU A 31 7.65 -2.00 -28.89
N ASP A 32 7.70 -2.41 -27.61
CA ASP A 32 6.99 -3.59 -27.08
C ASP A 32 6.05 -3.26 -25.89
N ASP A 33 5.61 -2.00 -25.72
CA ASP A 33 4.56 -1.68 -24.74
C ASP A 33 3.16 -1.86 -25.36
N PRO A 34 2.36 -2.89 -24.96
CA PRO A 34 0.98 -3.03 -25.39
C PRO A 34 0.05 -1.92 -24.87
N LEU A 35 0.57 -0.97 -24.07
CA LEU A 35 -0.07 0.26 -23.63
C LEU A 35 0.54 1.53 -24.25
N ALA A 36 1.36 1.41 -25.30
CA ALA A 36 1.88 2.58 -26.02
C ALA A 36 0.75 3.56 -26.34
N ASP A 37 0.90 4.81 -25.89
CA ASP A 37 -0.11 5.85 -26.01
C ASP A 37 -0.45 6.08 -27.49
N GLU A 38 -1.63 5.66 -27.93
CA GLU A 38 -2.11 5.87 -29.32
C GLU A 38 -2.26 7.36 -29.68
N GLY A 39 -2.02 8.25 -28.71
CA GLY A 39 -2.12 9.69 -28.85
C GLY A 39 -3.57 10.14 -28.80
N LEU A 40 -3.76 11.46 -28.69
CA LEU A 40 -5.10 12.04 -28.61
C LEU A 40 -5.71 12.18 -30.00
N GLU A 41 -6.94 11.71 -30.16
CA GLU A 41 -7.71 11.86 -31.37
C GLU A 41 -8.42 13.22 -31.43
N LEU A 42 -8.84 13.60 -32.64
CA LEU A 42 -9.57 14.85 -32.88
C LEU A 42 -10.97 14.77 -32.26
N GLY A 43 -11.13 15.24 -31.03
CA GLY A 43 -12.38 15.18 -30.26
C GLY A 43 -12.19 14.86 -28.78
N ASP A 44 -11.00 14.40 -28.40
CA ASP A 44 -10.68 14.10 -27.01
C ASP A 44 -10.63 15.36 -26.14
N GLN A 45 -11.13 15.24 -24.91
CA GLN A 45 -11.19 16.32 -23.94
C GLN A 45 -10.12 16.13 -22.87
N LEU A 46 -9.08 16.96 -22.90
CA LEU A 46 -8.04 17.02 -21.87
C LEU A 46 -8.55 17.80 -20.66
N PHE A 47 -8.64 17.12 -19.51
CA PHE A 47 -8.81 17.78 -18.22
C PHE A 47 -7.43 17.99 -17.59
N ALA A 48 -6.88 19.19 -17.72
CA ALA A 48 -5.64 19.56 -17.06
C ALA A 48 -5.91 19.97 -15.60
N PHE A 49 -5.27 19.29 -14.66
CA PHE A 49 -5.25 19.71 -13.26
C PHE A 49 -4.01 20.57 -13.02
N ASP A 50 -4.22 21.79 -12.57
CA ASP A 50 -3.13 22.60 -12.06
C ASP A 50 -2.84 22.20 -10.60
N ILE A 51 -1.90 21.28 -10.44
CA ILE A 51 -1.47 20.74 -9.14
C ILE A 51 -0.83 21.85 -8.29
N GLU A 52 -0.10 22.79 -8.90
CA GLU A 52 0.54 23.89 -8.16
C GLU A 52 -0.51 24.82 -7.55
N SER A 53 -1.54 25.16 -8.31
CA SER A 53 -2.67 25.96 -7.79
C SER A 53 -3.46 25.23 -6.72
N TYR A 54 -3.57 23.89 -6.81
CA TYR A 54 -4.24 23.10 -5.77
C TYR A 54 -3.48 23.11 -4.43
N ALA A 55 -2.14 23.14 -4.48
CA ALA A 55 -1.28 23.13 -3.30
C ALA A 55 -1.09 24.52 -2.67
N ARG A 56 -1.30 25.61 -3.42
CA ARG A 56 -1.25 26.98 -2.89
C ARG A 56 -2.58 27.31 -2.19
N PHE A 57 -2.48 27.81 -0.97
CA PHE A 57 -3.59 28.09 -0.03
C PHE A 57 -4.60 29.18 -0.49
N ASP A 58 -4.50 29.68 -1.73
CA ASP A 58 -5.32 30.76 -2.28
C ASP A 58 -6.26 30.19 -3.35
N MET A 59 -7.17 29.31 -2.91
CA MET A 59 -8.05 28.54 -3.79
C MET A 59 -9.37 29.27 -4.03
N ASP A 60 -9.58 29.82 -5.24
CA ASP A 60 -10.90 30.31 -5.68
C ASP A 60 -11.82 29.12 -6.00
N TYR A 61 -12.40 28.57 -4.94
CA TYR A 61 -13.22 27.34 -4.90
C TYR A 61 -14.41 27.33 -5.88
N ARG A 62 -14.78 28.50 -6.44
CA ARG A 62 -15.94 28.64 -7.33
C ARG A 62 -15.68 28.13 -8.76
N ASN A 63 -14.42 28.05 -9.19
CA ASN A 63 -14.08 27.66 -10.56
C ASN A 63 -13.44 26.26 -10.69
N THR A 64 -13.23 25.55 -9.58
CA THR A 64 -12.68 24.19 -9.61
C THR A 64 -13.77 23.16 -9.92
N LEU A 65 -13.70 22.55 -11.10
CA LEU A 65 -14.59 21.45 -11.50
C LEU A 65 -14.25 20.21 -10.66
N HIS A 66 -15.13 19.84 -9.73
CA HIS A 66 -14.94 18.65 -8.90
C HIS A 66 -15.35 17.40 -9.68
N THR A 67 -14.38 16.62 -10.16
CA THR A 67 -14.67 15.35 -10.81
C THR A 67 -15.12 14.32 -9.78
N ARG A 68 -16.43 14.12 -9.63
CA ARG A 68 -16.96 12.94 -8.94
C ARG A 68 -16.73 11.73 -9.84
N ALA A 69 -15.70 10.94 -9.54
CA ALA A 69 -15.52 9.63 -10.15
C ALA A 69 -16.68 8.72 -9.72
N PHE A 70 -17.68 8.57 -10.57
CA PHE A 70 -18.67 7.51 -10.43
C PHE A 70 -18.11 6.26 -11.10
N GLN A 71 -18.03 5.14 -10.38
CA GLN A 71 -17.67 3.86 -10.99
C GLN A 71 -18.70 3.50 -12.05
N THR A 72 -18.27 3.42 -13.31
CA THR A 72 -19.14 2.96 -14.39
C THR A 72 -19.44 1.47 -14.21
N HIS A 73 -20.56 1.01 -14.77
CA HIS A 73 -20.90 -0.41 -14.78
C HIS A 73 -19.82 -1.25 -15.47
N THR A 74 -19.16 -0.69 -16.49
CA THR A 74 -18.02 -1.30 -17.19
C THR A 74 -16.82 -1.48 -16.26
N SER A 75 -16.47 -0.48 -15.45
CA SER A 75 -15.39 -0.59 -14.46
C SER A 75 -15.68 -1.69 -13.44
N LYS A 76 -16.91 -1.78 -12.93
CA LYS A 76 -17.31 -2.87 -12.02
C LYS A 76 -17.24 -4.26 -12.67
N ILE A 77 -17.66 -4.38 -13.93
CA ILE A 77 -17.54 -5.64 -14.67
C ILE A 77 -16.06 -6.00 -14.88
N ALA A 78 -15.21 -5.03 -15.21
CA ALA A 78 -13.78 -5.25 -15.38
C ALA A 78 -13.13 -5.71 -14.06
N GLU A 79 -13.48 -5.09 -12.93
CA GLU A 79 -13.03 -5.49 -11.60
C GLU A 79 -13.50 -6.92 -11.24
N GLN A 80 -14.75 -7.27 -11.55
CA GLN A 80 -15.30 -8.60 -11.32
C GLN A 80 -14.61 -9.66 -12.18
N LYS A 81 -14.42 -9.39 -13.48
CA LYS A 81 -13.69 -10.28 -14.40
C LYS A 81 -12.23 -10.47 -13.96
N ALA A 82 -11.54 -9.38 -13.61
CA ALA A 82 -10.17 -9.42 -13.13
C ALA A 82 -10.06 -10.21 -11.80
N SER A 83 -11.04 -10.09 -10.91
CA SER A 83 -11.09 -10.87 -9.66
C SER A 83 -11.29 -12.37 -9.94
N GLN A 84 -12.21 -12.72 -10.85
CA GLN A 84 -12.42 -14.11 -11.28
C GLN A 84 -11.21 -14.72 -11.97
N GLU A 85 -10.43 -13.92 -12.72
CA GLU A 85 -9.18 -14.37 -13.32
C GLU A 85 -8.07 -14.58 -12.27
N LYS A 86 -7.98 -13.70 -11.26
CA LYS A 86 -7.02 -13.84 -10.15
C LYS A 86 -7.25 -15.12 -9.33
N GLU A 87 -8.51 -15.53 -9.14
CA GLU A 87 -8.86 -16.77 -8.43
C GLU A 87 -8.42 -18.04 -9.19
N LYS A 88 -8.28 -17.97 -10.52
CA LYS A 88 -7.86 -19.11 -11.36
C LYS A 88 -6.35 -19.27 -11.46
N LYS A 89 -5.56 -18.25 -11.13
CA LYS A 89 -4.10 -18.28 -11.26
C LYS A 89 -3.45 -19.11 -10.15
N THR A 90 -2.52 -19.96 -10.54
CA THR A 90 -1.69 -20.73 -9.60
C THR A 90 -0.80 -19.79 -8.79
N PHE A 91 -0.26 -20.25 -7.65
CA PHE A 91 0.65 -19.45 -6.83
C PHE A 91 1.87 -18.96 -7.64
N GLN A 92 2.42 -19.82 -8.50
CA GLN A 92 3.59 -19.53 -9.32
C GLN A 92 3.36 -18.43 -10.36
N GLU A 93 2.12 -18.28 -10.84
CA GLU A 93 1.74 -17.21 -11.78
C GLU A 93 1.45 -15.88 -11.07
N ARG A 94 1.09 -15.93 -9.78
CA ARG A 94 0.80 -14.74 -8.97
C ARG A 94 2.04 -14.13 -8.34
N VAL A 95 3.05 -14.96 -8.08
CA VAL A 95 4.23 -14.58 -7.32
C VAL A 95 5.47 -14.70 -8.21
N PRO A 96 6.38 -13.71 -8.23
CA PRO A 96 7.65 -13.81 -8.96
C PRO A 96 8.47 -15.05 -8.59
N SER A 97 9.23 -15.59 -9.53
CA SER A 97 10.00 -16.84 -9.37
C SER A 97 10.94 -16.83 -8.16
N ALA A 98 11.53 -15.69 -7.83
CA ALA A 98 12.42 -15.52 -6.68
C ALA A 98 11.76 -15.86 -5.33
N TYR A 99 10.41 -15.86 -5.26
CA TYR A 99 9.67 -16.12 -4.02
C TYR A 99 8.91 -17.46 -4.04
N HIS A 100 9.10 -18.29 -5.07
CA HIS A 100 8.43 -19.58 -5.17
C HIS A 100 8.81 -20.53 -4.03
N ASP A 101 10.03 -20.40 -3.52
CA ASP A 101 10.54 -21.19 -2.40
C ASP A 101 9.87 -20.83 -1.06
N PHE A 102 9.33 -19.61 -0.92
CA PHE A 102 8.68 -19.12 0.30
C PHE A 102 7.16 -19.27 0.27
N LYS A 103 6.65 -20.24 -0.49
CA LYS A 103 5.22 -20.48 -0.66
C LYS A 103 4.50 -20.68 0.69
N ASP A 104 5.17 -21.32 1.62
CA ASP A 104 4.76 -21.57 3.00
C ASP A 104 4.34 -20.26 3.72
N ILE A 105 5.17 -19.22 3.63
CA ILE A 105 4.91 -17.90 4.25
C ILE A 105 3.64 -17.22 3.71
N PHE A 106 3.23 -17.54 2.47
CA PHE A 106 2.02 -16.99 1.86
C PHE A 106 0.76 -17.84 2.11
N ASN A 107 0.89 -19.02 2.75
CA ASN A 107 -0.26 -19.83 3.13
C ASN A 107 -1.01 -19.16 4.29
N LYS A 108 -2.34 -19.13 4.19
CA LYS A 108 -3.19 -18.46 5.17
C LYS A 108 -3.08 -19.13 6.55
N GLU A 109 -2.97 -20.45 6.57
CA GLU A 109 -2.91 -21.26 7.78
C GLU A 109 -1.63 -21.02 8.59
N GLU A 110 -0.52 -20.73 7.91
CA GLU A 110 0.75 -20.37 8.55
C GLU A 110 0.77 -18.91 8.98
N PHE A 111 0.18 -18.01 8.19
CA PHE A 111 0.06 -16.59 8.54
C PHE A 111 -0.79 -16.34 9.81
N ASP A 112 -1.80 -17.18 10.05
CA ASP A 112 -2.63 -17.08 11.24
C ASP A 112 -1.92 -17.57 12.51
N GLN A 113 -0.78 -18.27 12.39
CA GLN A 113 0.02 -18.73 13.53
C GLN A 113 1.08 -17.70 13.92
N LEU A 114 1.19 -17.43 15.23
CA LEU A 114 2.26 -16.58 15.75
C LEU A 114 3.62 -17.29 15.69
N PRO A 115 4.70 -16.59 15.34
CA PRO A 115 6.04 -17.14 15.43
C PRO A 115 6.41 -17.44 16.90
N PRO A 116 7.36 -18.35 17.15
CA PRO A 116 7.83 -18.63 18.50
C PRO A 116 8.46 -17.39 19.13
N CYS A 117 8.29 -17.24 20.44
CA CYS A 117 8.90 -16.17 21.23
C CYS A 117 10.42 -16.18 21.08
N THR A 118 11.00 -15.02 20.73
CA THR A 118 12.44 -14.85 20.52
C THR A 118 13.05 -13.97 21.60
N PRO A 119 14.38 -14.04 21.84
CA PRO A 119 15.05 -13.09 22.75
C PRO A 119 15.04 -11.65 22.23
N TYR A 120 14.61 -11.42 20.98
CA TYR A 120 14.48 -10.10 20.37
C TYR A 120 13.04 -9.56 20.47
N ASP A 121 12.13 -10.29 21.10
CA ASP A 121 10.78 -9.81 21.34
C ASP A 121 10.83 -8.54 22.20
N HIS A 122 9.94 -7.60 21.89
CA HIS A 122 9.92 -6.31 22.57
C HIS A 122 9.54 -6.46 24.04
N ALA A 123 10.52 -6.26 24.93
CA ALA A 123 10.28 -6.16 26.36
C ALA A 123 9.77 -4.76 26.73
N LEU A 124 8.71 -4.70 27.54
CA LEU A 124 8.24 -3.45 28.14
C LEU A 124 8.91 -3.27 29.51
N GLU A 125 9.98 -2.46 29.55
CA GLU A 125 10.69 -2.13 30.79
C GLU A 125 9.91 -1.09 31.59
N LEU A 126 9.30 -1.50 32.70
CA LEU A 126 8.58 -0.61 33.60
C LEU A 126 9.54 0.14 34.52
N THR A 127 9.23 1.41 34.81
CA THR A 127 9.95 2.18 35.83
C THR A 127 9.59 1.67 37.23
N LYS A 128 10.50 1.83 38.20
CA LYS A 128 10.33 1.31 39.57
C LYS A 128 9.10 1.88 40.29
N ASP A 129 8.69 3.09 39.94
CA ASP A 129 7.55 3.78 40.53
C ASP A 129 6.24 3.58 39.74
N PHE A 130 6.25 2.75 38.68
CA PHE A 130 5.08 2.52 37.84
C PHE A 130 3.92 1.93 38.64
N LYS A 131 2.74 2.51 38.46
CA LYS A 131 1.47 2.02 39.00
C LYS A 131 0.49 1.86 37.85
N PRO A 132 -0.12 0.68 37.66
CA PRO A 132 -1.16 0.49 36.66
C PRO A 132 -2.31 1.47 36.87
N ILE A 133 -2.71 2.16 35.80
CA ILE A 133 -3.85 3.06 35.83
C ILE A 133 -5.05 2.29 35.31
N HIS A 134 -6.09 2.14 36.14
CA HIS A 134 -7.35 1.59 35.70
C HIS A 134 -8.25 2.73 35.22
N MET A 135 -8.48 2.80 33.90
CA MET A 135 -9.40 3.76 33.30
C MET A 135 -10.67 3.05 32.86
N LYS A 136 -11.81 3.75 32.92
CA LYS A 136 -13.08 3.24 32.42
C LYS A 136 -13.05 3.24 30.88
N ASN A 137 -13.54 2.17 30.28
CA ASN A 137 -13.77 2.13 28.85
C ASN A 137 -14.85 3.15 28.46
N TYR A 138 -14.69 3.77 27.29
CA TYR A 138 -15.72 4.63 26.74
C TYR A 138 -16.96 3.80 26.37
N PRO A 139 -18.18 4.31 26.63
CA PRO A 139 -19.38 3.64 26.16
C PRO A 139 -19.38 3.63 24.63
N MET A 140 -19.57 2.45 24.05
CA MET A 140 -19.68 2.26 22.60
C MET A 140 -21.14 2.13 22.19
N ALA A 141 -21.44 2.52 20.96
CA ALA A 141 -22.75 2.26 20.38
C ALA A 141 -22.94 0.75 20.11
N PRO A 142 -24.18 0.23 20.07
CA PRO A 142 -24.42 -1.20 19.86
C PRO A 142 -23.75 -1.79 18.61
N ALA A 143 -23.73 -1.04 17.51
CA ALA A 143 -23.08 -1.46 16.26
C ALA A 143 -21.54 -1.52 16.38
N GLU A 144 -20.94 -0.61 17.13
CA GLU A 144 -19.49 -0.60 17.39
C GLU A 144 -19.10 -1.76 18.32
N GLN A 145 -19.92 -2.03 19.33
CA GLN A 145 -19.74 -3.15 20.24
C GLN A 145 -19.78 -4.49 19.47
N GLU A 146 -20.75 -4.67 18.58
CA GLU A 146 -20.84 -5.90 17.76
C GLU A 146 -19.60 -6.08 16.86
N ALA A 147 -19.09 -4.98 16.29
CA ALA A 147 -17.86 -5.02 15.50
C ALA A 147 -16.63 -5.37 16.35
N LEU A 148 -16.54 -4.81 17.57
CA LEU A 148 -15.48 -5.14 18.51
C LEU A 148 -15.55 -6.60 18.95
N ASP A 149 -16.74 -7.10 19.30
CA ASP A 149 -16.92 -8.48 19.75
C ASP A 149 -16.47 -9.48 18.67
N ARG A 150 -16.83 -9.20 17.40
CA ARG A 150 -16.35 -9.98 16.25
C ARG A 150 -14.82 -9.95 16.11
N PHE A 151 -14.22 -8.77 16.26
CA PHE A 151 -12.76 -8.61 16.21
C PHE A 151 -12.07 -9.40 17.34
N LEU A 152 -12.61 -9.31 18.56
CA LEU A 152 -12.08 -10.03 19.72
C LEU A 152 -12.15 -11.54 19.52
N GLU A 153 -13.30 -12.05 19.06
CA GLU A 153 -13.48 -13.49 18.80
C GLU A 153 -12.46 -14.03 17.78
N GLU A 154 -12.24 -13.29 16.68
CA GLU A 154 -11.28 -13.68 15.64
C GLU A 154 -9.82 -13.69 16.14
N ASN A 155 -9.42 -12.66 16.88
CA ASN A 155 -8.04 -12.51 17.35
C ASN A 155 -7.73 -13.42 18.55
N LEU A 156 -8.70 -13.68 19.44
CA LEU A 156 -8.57 -14.67 20.50
C LEU A 156 -8.43 -16.08 19.94
N ARG A 157 -9.19 -16.41 18.88
CA ARG A 157 -9.10 -17.71 18.21
C ARG A 157 -7.75 -17.94 17.55
N SER A 158 -7.11 -16.89 17.03
CA SER A 158 -5.75 -16.95 16.46
C SER A 158 -4.63 -16.75 17.49
N GLY A 159 -4.96 -16.42 18.75
CA GLY A 159 -4.00 -16.18 19.83
C GLY A 159 -3.18 -14.90 19.68
N ARG A 160 -3.65 -13.94 18.87
CA ARG A 160 -2.98 -12.64 18.64
C ARG A 160 -3.19 -11.64 19.77
N ILE A 161 -4.24 -11.85 20.56
CA ILE A 161 -4.59 -11.07 21.76
C ILE A 161 -4.97 -12.00 22.91
#